data_AF-A0A929PMC9-F1
#
_entry.id   AF-A0A929PMC9-F1
#
_cell.length_a   1.000
_cell.length_b   1.000
_cell.length_c   1.000
_cell.angle_alpha   90.00
_cell.angle_beta   90.00
_cell.angle_gamma   90.00
#
_symmetry.space_group_name_H-M   'P 1'
#
loop_
_entity.id
_entity.type
_entity.pdbx_description
1 polymer ?
#
loop_
_entity_poly.entity_id
_entity_poly.type
_entity_poly.pdbx_seq_one_letter_code
_entity_poly.pdbx_strand_id
1 'polypeptide(L)' 'MERKKNINPFMGNITENYQVEYWAVKFGIRPNLLREIMKTTGNEVAEVQKYFNK' A
#
# COMPACT_ATOMS: atom_id res chain seq x y z
N MET A 1 -20.73 5.88 15.71
CA MET A 1 -19.26 5.83 15.86
C MET A 1 -18.63 5.77 14.47
N GLU A 2 -18.51 6.90 13.78
CA GLU A 2 -17.79 6.95 12.51
C GLU A 2 -16.36 7.42 12.80
N ARG A 3 -15.43 6.46 12.82
CA ARG A 3 -14.02 6.76 12.80
C ARG A 3 -13.76 7.52 11.50
N LYS A 4 -13.58 8.84 11.59
CA LYS A 4 -13.05 9.65 10.48
C LYS A 4 -11.71 9.03 10.11
N LYS A 5 -11.72 8.14 9.10
CA LYS A 5 -10.49 7.61 8.50
C LYS A 5 -9.74 8.83 8.02
N ASN A 6 -8.63 9.10 8.68
CA ASN A 6 -7.76 10.23 8.41
C ASN A 6 -7.37 10.13 6.93
N ILE A 7 -7.94 10.99 6.09
CA ILE A 7 -7.87 10.90 4.62
C ILE A 7 -6.52 11.44 4.16
N ASN A 8 -5.45 10.75 4.55
CA ASN A 8 -4.20 10.87 3.83
C ASN A 8 -4.41 10.05 2.54
N PRO A 9 -4.36 10.64 1.34
CA PRO A 9 -4.50 9.89 0.09
C PRO A 9 -3.41 8.83 -0.08
N PHE A 10 -2.35 8.89 0.73
CA PHE A 10 -1.28 7.91 0.77
C PHE A 10 -1.44 6.84 1.86
N MET A 11 -2.36 6.98 2.84
CA MET A 11 -2.59 5.99 3.90
C MET A 11 -3.96 5.32 3.76
N GLY A 12 -3.96 3.98 3.67
CA GLY A 12 -5.18 3.18 3.55
C GLY A 12 -5.03 2.13 2.46
N ASN A 13 -6.01 2.07 1.55
CA ASN A 13 -5.99 1.18 0.40
C ASN A 13 -5.22 1.80 -0.76
N ILE A 14 -4.33 1.03 -1.36
CA ILE A 14 -3.69 1.32 -2.64
C ILE A 14 -4.68 0.90 -3.73
N THR A 15 -5.42 1.85 -4.27
CA THR A 15 -6.40 1.63 -5.36
C THR A 15 -5.95 2.27 -6.66
N GLU A 16 -5.13 3.31 -6.58
CA GLU A 16 -4.73 4.11 -7.73
C GLU A 16 -3.28 3.83 -8.13
N ASN A 17 -2.98 3.97 -9.43
CA ASN A 17 -1.66 3.62 -9.96
C ASN A 17 -0.54 4.47 -9.34
N TYR A 18 -0.80 5.77 -9.09
CA TYR A 18 0.18 6.65 -8.48
C TYR A 18 0.53 6.24 -7.04
N GLN A 19 -0.41 5.63 -6.30
CA GLN A 19 -0.15 5.13 -4.95
C GLN A 19 0.78 3.91 -5.02
N VAL A 20 0.59 3.03 -6.01
CA VAL A 20 1.48 1.88 -6.26
C VAL A 20 2.89 2.40 -6.55
N GLU A 21 3.05 3.37 -7.44
CA GLU A 21 4.36 3.91 -7.78
C GLU A 21 5.03 4.58 -6.58
N TYR A 22 4.29 5.40 -5.82
CA TYR A 22 4.78 6.04 -4.61
C TYR A 22 5.29 5.01 -3.59
N TRP A 23 4.49 4.00 -3.28
CA TRP A 23 4.86 2.97 -2.33
C TRP A 23 5.98 2.07 -2.84
N ALA A 24 6.00 1.76 -4.14
CA ALA A 24 7.06 0.97 -4.74
C ALA A 24 8.42 1.66 -4.57
N VAL A 25 8.48 2.98 -4.79
CA VAL A 25 9.69 3.79 -4.53
C VAL A 25 10.03 3.79 -3.04
N LYS A 26 9.04 3.94 -2.15
CA LYS A 26 9.25 3.93 -0.69
C LYS A 26 9.78 2.60 -0.16
N PHE A 27 9.33 1.48 -0.73
CA PHE A 27 9.80 0.14 -0.40
C PHE A 27 11.06 -0.27 -1.17
N GLY A 28 11.49 0.53 -2.16
CA GLY A 28 12.64 0.19 -3.02
C GLY A 28 12.38 -1.00 -3.94
N ILE A 29 11.11 -1.26 -4.28
CA ILE A 29 10.71 -2.37 -5.14
C ILE A 29 10.13 -1.89 -6.47
N ARG A 30 9.92 -2.82 -7.41
CA ARG A 30 9.24 -2.52 -8.67
C ARG A 30 7.72 -2.40 -8.45
N PRO A 31 7.01 -1.48 -9.13
CA PRO A 31 5.56 -1.35 -9.03
C PRO A 31 4.80 -2.66 -9.33
N ASN A 32 5.31 -3.47 -10.26
CA ASN A 32 4.74 -4.78 -10.57
C ASN A 32 4.85 -5.74 -9.39
N LEU A 33 5.98 -5.75 -8.68
CA LEU A 33 6.17 -6.58 -7.50
C LEU A 33 5.27 -6.12 -6.36
N LEU A 34 5.09 -4.81 -6.19
CA LEU A 34 4.13 -4.28 -5.22
C LEU A 34 2.71 -4.77 -5.50
N ARG A 35 2.28 -4.77 -6.78
CA ARG A 35 0.96 -5.29 -7.18
C ARG A 35 0.81 -6.78 -6.91
N GLU A 36 1.87 -7.57 -7.10
CA GLU A 36 1.84 -9.00 -6.77
C GLU A 36 1.68 -9.22 -5.26
N ILE A 37 2.42 -8.47 -4.44
CA ILE A 37 2.31 -8.53 -2.98
C ILE A 37 0.92 -8.09 -2.54
N MET A 38 0.36 -7.02 -3.12
CA MET A 38 -1.00 -6.59 -2.85
C MET A 38 -2.05 -7.65 -3.19
N LYS A 39 -1.84 -8.49 -4.22
CA LYS A 39 -2.75 -9.61 -4.51
C LYS A 39 -2.71 -10.69 -3.43
N THR A 40 -1.57 -10.85 -2.75
CA THR A 40 -1.40 -11.84 -1.68
C THR A 40 -1.81 -11.31 -0.31
N THR A 41 -1.44 -10.07 0.01
CA THR A 41 -1.62 -9.46 1.34
C THR A 41 -2.83 -8.53 1.40
N GLY A 42 -3.47 -8.21 0.28
CA GLY A 42 -4.53 -7.22 0.18
C GLY A 42 -4.03 -5.83 -0.23
N ASN A 43 -4.98 -4.93 -0.49
CA ASN A 43 -4.66 -3.59 -0.97
C ASN A 43 -4.30 -2.61 0.16
N GLU A 44 -4.28 -3.05 1.41
CA GLU A 44 -3.97 -2.19 2.56
C GLU A 44 -2.46 -1.97 2.69
N VAL A 45 -2.05 -0.70 2.68
CA VAL A 45 -0.65 -0.28 2.91
C VAL A 45 -0.10 -0.88 4.19
N ALA A 46 -0.90 -0.93 5.26
CA ALA A 46 -0.47 -1.45 6.56
C ALA A 46 -0.09 -2.94 6.50
N GLU A 47 -0.81 -3.74 5.70
CA GLU A 47 -0.50 -5.16 5.52
C GLU A 47 0.74 -5.34 4.65
N VAL A 48 0.85 -4.58 3.58
CA VAL A 48 2.06 -4.56 2.75
C VAL A 48 3.29 -4.14 3.56
N GLN A 49 3.18 -3.10 4.39
CA GLN A 49 4.26 -2.69 5.29
C GLN A 49 4.64 -3.81 6.27
N LYS A 50 3.67 -4.55 6.83
CA LYS A 50 3.95 -5.71 7.68
C LYS A 50 4.67 -6.83 6.92
N TYR A 51 4.35 -7.04 5.65
CA TYR A 51 5.04 -8.00 4.79
C TYR A 51 6.53 -7.67 4.64
N PHE A 52 6.87 -6.38 4.51
CA PHE A 52 8.24 -5.90 4.37
C PHE A 52 9.01 -5.73 5.69
N ASN A 53 8.31 -5.53 6.81
CA ASN A 53 8.94 -5.29 8.13
C ASN A 53 9.22 -6.60 8.90
N LYS A 54 9.55 -7.68 8.19
CA LYS A 54 9.90 -8.99 8.76
C LYS A 54 11.41 -9.18 8.75
#